data_AF-A0A351XEM0-F1
#
_entry.id   AF-A0A351XEM0-F1
#
_cell.length_a   1.000
_cell.length_b   1.000
_cell.length_c   1.000
_cell.angle_alpha   90.00
_cell.angle_beta   90.00
_cell.angle_gamma   90.00
#
_symmetry.space_group_name_H-M   'P 1'
#
loop_
_entity.id
_entity.type
_entity.pdbx_description
1 polymer ?
#
loop_
_entity_poly.entity_id
_entity_poly.type
_entity_poly.pdbx_seq_one_letter_code
_entity_poly.pdbx_strand_id
1 'polypeptide(L)' 'AAETRARGCHVLLAPTVNLHRTPLGGRNFECMSEDPYLTGRIAVGYIRGVQAGGIG' A
#
# COMPACT_ATOMS: atom_id res chain seq x y z
N ALA A 1 6.82 6.58 -5.51
CA ALA A 1 7.09 6.60 -6.96
C ALA A 1 8.39 7.33 -7.31
N ALA A 2 8.51 8.64 -7.04
CA ALA A 2 9.71 9.40 -7.40
C ALA A 2 11.01 8.79 -6.84
N GLU A 3 11.02 8.41 -5.56
CA GLU A 3 12.17 7.74 -4.94
C GLU A 3 12.45 6.35 -5.55
N THR A 4 11.41 5.53 -5.76
CA THR A 4 11.52 4.22 -6.42
C THR A 4 12.18 4.36 -7.79
N ARG A 5 11.74 5.34 -8.57
CA ARG A 5 12.28 5.67 -9.90
C ARG A 5 13.73 6.16 -9.81
N ALA A 6 14.03 7.03 -8.86
CA ALA A 6 15.38 7.55 -8.64
C ALA A 6 16.38 6.44 -8.29
N ARG A 7 15.91 5.36 -7.65
CA ARG A 7 16.70 4.15 -7.36
C ARG A 7 16.76 3.15 -8.53
N GLY A 8 16.20 3.49 -9.70
CA GLY A 8 16.15 2.61 -10.88
C GLY A 8 15.19 1.43 -10.75
N CYS A 9 14.32 1.43 -9.75
CA CYS A 9 13.31 0.41 -9.55
C CYS A 9 12.04 0.75 -10.32
N HIS A 10 11.36 -0.28 -10.84
CA HIS A 10 10.16 -0.13 -11.68
C HIS A 10 8.88 -0.57 -10.96
N VAL A 11 9.00 -1.26 -9.83
CA VAL A 11 7.89 -1.78 -9.04
C VAL A 11 8.14 -1.46 -7.57
N LEU A 12 7.08 -1.09 -6.86
CA LEU A 12 7.09 -0.95 -5.40
C LEU A 12 6.20 -2.05 -4.80
N LEU A 13 6.77 -2.90 -3.94
CA LEU A 13 6.02 -3.99 -3.27
C LEU A 13 5.18 -3.44 -2.10
N ALA A 14 4.19 -2.62 -2.44
CA ALA A 14 3.25 -1.96 -1.54
C ALA A 14 1.94 -1.64 -2.30
N PRO A 15 0.82 -1.38 -1.60
CA PRO A 15 0.62 -1.42 -0.16
C PRO A 15 0.24 -2.82 0.37
N THR A 16 0.46 -3.07 1.65
CA THR A 16 -0.11 -4.24 2.32
C THR A 16 -1.58 -3.98 2.63
N VAL A 17 -2.47 -4.83 2.12
CA VAL A 17 -3.95 -4.64 2.19
C VAL A 17 -4.65 -5.72 2.99
N ASN A 18 -3.93 -6.44 3.83
CA ASN A 18 -4.53 -7.39 4.75
C ASN A 18 -5.41 -6.65 5.78
N LEU A 19 -6.54 -7.24 6.14
CA LEU A 19 -7.39 -6.70 7.20
C LEU A 19 -6.78 -6.99 8.57
N HIS A 20 -6.92 -6.06 9.51
CA HIS A 20 -6.59 -6.27 10.92
C HIS A 20 -7.58 -7.24 11.57
N ARG A 21 -7.47 -8.54 11.27
CA ARG A 21 -8.35 -9.57 11.81
C ARG A 21 -8.18 -9.76 13.33
N THR A 22 -6.97 -9.51 13.83
CA THR A 22 -6.61 -9.67 15.24
C THR A 22 -5.65 -8.56 15.64
N PRO A 23 -5.77 -7.99 16.86
CA PRO A 23 -4.81 -7.00 17.35
C PRO A 23 -3.40 -7.58 17.54
N LEU A 24 -3.25 -8.91 17.61
CA LEU A 24 -1.96 -9.59 17.75
C LEU A 24 -1.19 -9.73 16.42
N GLY A 25 -1.72 -9.18 15.32
CA GLY A 25 -1.08 -9.26 14.01
C GLY A 25 0.21 -8.44 13.96
N GLY A 26 1.36 -9.12 13.92
CA GLY A 26 2.68 -8.46 13.93
C GLY A 26 2.97 -7.54 12.73
N ARG A 27 2.17 -7.63 11.64
CA ARG A 27 2.26 -6.76 10.45
C ARG A 27 1.10 -5.77 10.33
N ASN A 28 0.25 -5.64 11.35
CA ASN A 28 -0.86 -4.67 11.31
C ASN A 28 -0.35 -3.22 11.17
N PHE A 29 0.88 -2.93 11.64
CA PHE A 29 1.46 -1.59 11.54
C PHE A 29 1.65 -1.08 10.09
N GLU A 30 1.75 -1.99 9.12
CA GLU A 30 1.88 -1.65 7.68
C GLU A 30 0.61 -1.93 6.88
N CYS A 31 -0.42 -2.44 7.54
CA CYS A 31 -1.77 -2.60 6.98
C CYS A 31 -2.61 -1.35 7.31
N MET A 32 -3.82 -1.27 6.76
CA MET A 32 -4.61 -0.02 6.80
C MET A 32 -5.70 -0.04 7.87
N SER A 33 -6.57 -1.05 7.87
CA SER A 33 -7.73 -1.11 8.76
C SER A 33 -8.23 -2.55 8.95
N GLU A 34 -9.12 -2.74 9.93
CA GLU A 34 -10.00 -3.91 10.02
C GLU A 34 -11.17 -3.84 9.02
N ASP A 35 -11.55 -2.64 8.59
CA ASP A 35 -12.67 -2.43 7.67
C ASP A 35 -12.24 -2.55 6.20
N PRO A 36 -12.93 -3.37 5.38
CA PRO A 36 -12.57 -3.58 3.98
C PRO A 36 -12.82 -2.36 3.09
N TYR A 37 -13.86 -1.56 3.38
CA TYR A 37 -14.16 -0.39 2.56
C TYR A 37 -13.10 0.70 2.73
N LEU A 38 -12.73 1.01 3.97
CA LEU A 38 -11.69 1.96 4.31
C LEU A 38 -10.32 1.51 3.79
N THR A 39 -9.98 0.23 3.99
CA THR A 39 -8.74 -0.37 3.45
C THR A 39 -8.67 -0.19 1.93
N GLY A 40 -9.75 -0.55 1.22
CA GLY A 40 -9.82 -0.40 -0.24
C GLY A 40 -9.72 1.06 -0.70
N ARG A 41 -10.43 1.97 -0.02
CA ARG A 41 -10.42 3.41 -0.32
C ARG A 41 -9.03 4.02 -0.22
N ILE A 42 -8.25 3.65 0.81
CA ILE A 42 -6.88 4.14 1.01
C ILE A 42 -5.94 3.48 0.00
N ALA A 43 -6.01 2.15 -0.16
CA ALA A 43 -5.13 1.40 -1.05
C ALA A 43 -5.24 1.86 -2.50
N VAL A 44 -6.46 2.10 -3.01
CA VAL A 44 -6.68 2.59 -4.38
C VAL A 44 -6.07 3.98 -4.59
N GLY A 45 -6.21 4.88 -3.61
CA GLY A 45 -5.58 6.21 -3.68
C GLY A 45 -4.06 6.11 -3.74
N TYR A 46 -3.47 5.27 -2.88
CA TYR A 46 -2.04 5.00 -2.86
C TYR A 46 -1.54 4.44 -4.20
N ILE A 47 -2.16 3.37 -4.69
CA ILE A 47 -1.77 2.68 -5.94
C ILE A 47 -1.85 3.65 -7.12
N ARG A 48 -2.94 4.42 -7.25
CA ARG A 48 -3.06 5.42 -8.33
C ARG A 48 -1.97 6.47 -8.27
N GLY A 49 -1.60 6.94 -7.07
CA GLY A 49 -0.49 7.89 -6.89
C GLY A 49 0.87 7.29 -7.28
N VAL A 50 1.11 6.02 -6.95
CA VAL A 50 2.34 5.32 -7.33
C VAL A 50 2.41 5.13 -8.86
N GLN A 51 1.33 4.64 -9.46
CA GLN A 51 1.23 4.36 -10.89
C GLN A 51 1.24 5.62 -11.75
N ALA A 52 0.69 6.74 -11.27
CA ALA A 52 0.82 8.03 -11.94
C ALA A 52 2.29 8.48 -12.09
N GLY A 53 3.18 8.02 -11.21
CA GLY A 53 4.63 8.24 -11.32
C GLY A 53 5.37 7.27 -12.25
N GLY A 54 4.65 6.37 -12.93
CA GLY A 54 5.21 5.34 -13.82
C GLY A 54 5.86 4.17 -13.09
N ILE A 55 5.46 3.92 -11.84
CA ILE A 55 5.93 2.79 -11.02
C ILE A 55 4.81 1.79 -10.87
N GLY A 56 5.13 0.51 -11.07
CA GLY A 56 4.24 -0.62 -10.83
C GLY A 56 3.91 -0.82 -9.37
#